data_AF-A0A8E0RUV4-F1
#
_entry.id   AF-A0A8E0RUV4-F1
#
_cell.length_a   1.000
_cell.length_b   1.000
_cell.length_c   1.000
_cell.angle_alpha   90.00
_cell.angle_beta   90.00
_cell.angle_gamma   90.00
#
_symmetry.space_group_name_H-M   'P 1'
#
loop_
_entity.id
_entity.type
_entity.pdbx_description
1 polymer ?
#
loop_
_entity_poly.entity_id
_entity_poly.type
_entity_poly.pdbx_seq_one_letter_code
_entity_poly.pdbx_strand_id
1 'polypeptide(L)'
;ISVIFLPLCICPIPEDRNITLIRALSGVGEAYKTIRIYHAAACEPTTALLDCLRDFVRLFTGFPSVMCLGKCACISSDEADRLAAEGKLSRTDASSIRTGSLVIARSVQAECNWIMEQLRTEYLAKFGEYLREQARFHRQIADQLDQAASLFRN
;
A
#
# COMPACT_ATOMS: atom_id res chain seq x y z
N ILE A 1 -45.91 43.35 58.55
CA ILE A 1 -44.72 43.16 57.69
C ILE A 1 -44.05 41.89 58.17
N SER A 2 -44.37 40.77 57.53
CA SER A 2 -43.84 39.45 57.89
C SER A 2 -42.54 39.23 57.12
N VAL A 3 -41.46 38.98 57.85
CA VAL A 3 -40.14 38.69 57.28
C VAL A 3 -40.16 37.23 56.82
N ILE A 4 -40.18 37.04 55.50
CA ILE A 4 -40.05 35.72 54.86
C ILE A 4 -38.60 35.28 55.02
N PHE A 5 -38.35 34.35 55.94
CA PHE A 5 -37.12 33.58 56.02
C PHE A 5 -37.18 32.54 54.88
N LEU A 6 -36.55 32.84 53.74
CA LEU A 6 -36.35 31.85 52.69
C LEU A 6 -35.17 30.96 53.13
N PRO A 7 -35.35 29.65 53.36
CA PRO A 7 -34.20 28.78 53.48
C PRO A 7 -33.56 28.69 52.10
N LEU A 8 -32.28 29.04 52.00
CA LEU A 8 -31.46 28.64 50.87
C LEU A 8 -31.52 27.10 50.79
N CYS A 9 -32.31 26.58 49.85
CA CYS A 9 -32.13 25.22 49.36
C CYS A 9 -30.75 25.14 48.73
N ILE A 10 -29.76 24.75 49.54
CA ILE A 10 -28.53 24.14 49.02
C ILE A 10 -29.01 22.85 48.36
N CYS A 11 -29.23 22.88 47.05
CA CYS A 11 -29.40 21.66 46.28
C CYS A 11 -28.16 20.79 46.54
N PRO A 12 -28.30 19.58 47.09
CA PRO A 12 -27.18 18.66 47.14
C PRO A 12 -26.81 18.37 45.68
N ILE A 13 -25.61 18.75 45.26
CA ILE A 13 -25.05 18.25 44.01
C ILE A 13 -25.01 16.72 44.20
N PRO A 14 -25.76 15.92 43.42
CA PRO A 14 -25.82 14.50 43.66
C PRO A 14 -24.41 13.94 43.47
N GLU A 15 -23.87 13.31 44.50
CA GLU A 15 -22.55 12.67 44.49
C GLU A 15 -22.40 11.71 43.27
N ASP A 16 -23.53 11.14 42.82
CA ASP A 16 -23.70 10.28 41.64
C ASP A 16 -23.36 10.93 40.27
N ARG A 17 -23.60 12.24 40.08
CA ARG A 17 -23.29 12.89 38.79
C ARG A 17 -21.79 12.99 38.55
N ASN A 18 -21.02 13.21 39.61
CA ASN A 18 -19.56 13.23 39.53
C ASN A 18 -19.01 11.83 39.25
N ILE A 19 -19.60 10.78 39.83
CA ILE A 19 -19.20 9.39 39.56
C ILE A 19 -19.47 9.02 38.10
N THR A 20 -20.62 9.42 37.55
CA THR A 20 -20.97 9.17 36.14
C THR A 20 -20.03 9.88 35.18
N LEU A 21 -19.71 11.15 35.45
CA LEU A 21 -18.75 11.92 34.65
C LEU A 21 -17.34 11.35 34.72
N ILE A 22 -16.85 11.00 35.93
CA ILE A 22 -15.53 10.39 36.11
C ILE A 22 -15.45 9.08 35.34
N ARG A 23 -16.50 8.24 35.41
CA ARG A 23 -16.58 6.98 34.66
C ARG A 23 -16.54 7.21 33.15
N ALA A 24 -17.27 8.20 32.64
CA ALA A 24 -17.27 8.54 31.22
C ALA A 24 -15.89 9.03 30.76
N LEU A 25 -15.24 9.91 31.53
CA LEU A 25 -13.88 10.38 31.25
C LEU A 25 -12.84 9.26 31.30
N SER A 26 -12.92 8.35 32.27
CA SER A 26 -12.08 7.15 32.31
C SER A 26 -12.32 6.25 31.09
N GLY A 27 -13.58 6.08 30.66
CA GLY A 27 -13.94 5.33 29.47
C GLY A 27 -13.36 5.91 28.18
N VAL A 28 -13.32 7.24 28.05
CA VAL A 28 -12.61 7.92 26.94
C VAL A 28 -11.12 7.60 26.96
N GLY A 29 -10.50 7.63 28.15
CA GLY A 29 -9.08 7.27 28.31
C GLY A 29 -8.78 5.85 27.83
N GLU A 30 -9.64 4.88 28.16
CA GLU A 30 -9.51 3.50 27.67
C GLU A 30 -9.76 3.39 26.17
N ALA A 31 -10.72 4.12 25.61
CA ALA A 31 -10.95 4.15 24.16
C ALA A 31 -9.71 4.64 23.39
N TYR A 32 -9.05 5.71 23.85
CA TYR A 32 -7.81 6.19 23.23
C TYR A 32 -6.62 5.22 23.39
N LYS A 33 -6.55 4.48 24.51
CA LYS A 33 -5.56 3.38 24.65
C LYS A 33 -5.81 2.28 23.63
N THR A 34 -7.07 1.91 23.39
CA THR A 34 -7.45 0.92 22.37
C THR A 34 -7.15 1.41 20.96
N ILE A 35 -7.49 2.67 20.63
CA ILE A 35 -7.17 3.30 19.34
C ILE A 35 -5.66 3.26 19.07
N ARG A 36 -4.82 3.50 20.08
CA ARG A 36 -3.36 3.40 19.96
C ARG A 36 -2.91 1.99 19.52
N ILE A 37 -3.56 0.94 20.03
CA ILE A 37 -3.26 -0.45 19.65
C ILE A 37 -3.64 -0.68 18.19
N TYR A 38 -4.83 -0.22 17.76
CA TYR A 38 -5.24 -0.30 16.35
C TYR A 38 -4.29 0.44 15.43
N HIS A 39 -3.78 1.60 15.84
CA HIS A 39 -2.81 2.37 15.06
C HIS A 39 -1.50 1.60 14.89
N ALA A 40 -1.02 0.91 15.94
CA ALA A 40 0.16 0.07 15.82
C ALA A 40 -0.06 -1.09 14.83
N ALA A 41 -1.24 -1.73 14.85
CA ALA A 41 -1.59 -2.80 13.90
C ALA A 41 -1.74 -2.29 12.46
N ALA A 42 -2.29 -1.08 12.26
CA ALA A 42 -2.44 -0.46 10.94
C ALA A 42 -1.09 -0.12 10.25
N CYS A 43 0.01 -0.11 11.00
CA CYS A 43 1.35 0.01 10.42
C CYS A 43 1.75 -1.26 9.65
N GLU A 44 1.25 -2.45 9.99
CA GLU A 44 1.68 -3.69 9.33
C GLU A 44 1.30 -3.76 7.84
N PRO A 45 0.03 -3.49 7.43
CA PRO A 45 -0.34 -3.45 6.01
C PRO A 45 0.40 -2.35 5.23
N THR A 46 0.71 -1.24 5.89
CA THR A 46 1.47 -0.13 5.30
C THR A 46 2.91 -0.56 5.01
N THR A 47 3.57 -1.19 5.98
CA THR A 47 4.92 -1.75 5.81
C THR A 47 4.94 -2.82 4.71
N ALA A 48 3.97 -3.73 4.70
CA ALA A 48 3.86 -4.76 3.67
C ALA A 48 3.69 -4.18 2.26
N LEU A 49 2.90 -3.11 2.10
CA LEU A 49 2.79 -2.41 0.83
C LEU A 49 4.12 -1.75 0.44
N LEU A 50 4.79 -1.08 1.38
CA LEU A 50 6.08 -0.41 1.12
C LEU A 50 7.18 -1.40 0.72
N ASP A 51 7.22 -2.58 1.34
CA ASP A 51 8.18 -3.64 0.99
C ASP A 51 7.91 -4.17 -0.43
N CYS A 52 6.64 -4.42 -0.77
CA CYS A 52 6.24 -4.77 -2.14
C CYS A 52 6.68 -3.70 -3.15
N LEU A 53 6.41 -2.42 -2.90
CA LEU A 53 6.84 -1.32 -3.76
C LEU A 53 8.37 -1.28 -3.93
N ARG A 54 9.13 -1.54 -2.85
CA ARG A 54 10.59 -1.54 -2.88
C ARG A 54 11.14 -2.67 -3.75
N ASP A 55 10.55 -3.85 -3.70
CA ASP A 55 10.95 -4.97 -4.54
C ASP A 55 10.68 -4.70 -6.02
N PHE A 56 9.54 -4.07 -6.34
CA PHE A 56 9.26 -3.63 -7.71
C PHE A 56 10.22 -2.56 -8.22
N VAL A 57 10.59 -1.58 -7.38
CA VAL A 57 11.61 -0.59 -7.77
C VAL A 57 12.93 -1.28 -8.13
N ARG A 58 13.36 -2.27 -7.34
CA ARG A 58 14.58 -3.05 -7.65
C ARG A 58 14.45 -3.78 -8.98
N LEU A 59 13.32 -4.42 -9.25
CA LEU A 59 13.05 -5.07 -10.53
C LEU A 59 13.17 -4.08 -11.70
N PHE A 60 12.59 -2.89 -11.56
CA PHE A 60 12.64 -1.85 -12.59
C PHE A 60 14.04 -1.26 -12.80
N THR A 61 14.91 -1.24 -11.79
CA THR A 61 16.29 -0.73 -11.99
C THR A 61 17.09 -1.55 -13.01
N GLY A 62 16.84 -2.86 -13.12
CA GLY A 62 17.52 -3.72 -14.10
C GLY A 62 16.88 -3.73 -15.49
N PHE A 63 15.62 -3.33 -15.58
CA PHE A 63 14.80 -3.47 -16.78
C PHE A 63 15.30 -2.70 -18.01
N PRO A 64 15.81 -1.45 -17.91
CA PRO A 64 16.37 -0.73 -19.05
C PRO A 64 17.52 -1.48 -19.73
N SER A 65 18.37 -2.15 -18.95
CA SER A 65 19.51 -2.92 -19.46
C SER A 65 19.03 -4.16 -20.24
N VAL A 66 18.01 -4.86 -19.73
CA VAL A 66 17.41 -6.02 -20.41
C VAL A 66 16.74 -5.61 -21.73
N MET A 67 16.00 -4.50 -21.72
CA MET A 67 15.41 -3.93 -22.93
C MET A 67 16.47 -3.51 -23.95
N CYS A 68 17.59 -2.95 -23.48
CA CYS A 68 18.72 -2.58 -24.32
C CYS A 68 19.30 -3.81 -25.04
N LEU A 69 19.43 -4.96 -24.39
CA LEU A 69 19.89 -6.21 -25.02
C LEU A 69 18.97 -6.62 -26.18
N GLY A 70 17.66 -6.58 -25.99
CA GLY A 70 16.69 -6.88 -27.06
C GLY A 70 16.81 -5.93 -28.24
N LYS A 71 16.97 -4.62 -27.97
CA LYS A 71 17.17 -3.60 -29.00
C LYS A 71 18.48 -3.85 -29.77
N CYS A 72 19.58 -4.08 -29.06
CA CYS A 72 20.88 -4.37 -29.67
C CYS A 72 20.84 -5.64 -30.52
N ALA A 73 20.13 -6.68 -30.08
CA ALA A 73 19.95 -7.91 -30.85
C ALA A 73 19.26 -7.63 -32.20
N CYS A 74 18.20 -6.82 -32.23
CA CYS A 74 17.54 -6.43 -33.47
C CYS A 74 18.50 -5.65 -34.39
N ILE A 75 19.21 -4.66 -33.85
CA ILE A 75 20.20 -3.87 -34.62
C ILE A 75 21.29 -4.76 -35.19
N SER A 76 21.81 -5.71 -34.41
CA SER A 76 22.83 -6.67 -34.87
C SER A 76 22.31 -7.60 -35.96
N SER A 77 21.02 -7.96 -35.93
CA SER A 77 20.39 -8.75 -36.98
C SER A 77 20.31 -7.97 -38.29
N ASP A 78 19.84 -6.72 -38.24
CA ASP A 78 19.71 -5.85 -39.42
C ASP A 78 21.09 -5.57 -40.04
N GLU A 79 22.10 -5.33 -39.20
CA GLU A 79 23.47 -5.10 -39.65
C GLU A 79 24.10 -6.36 -40.27
N ALA A 80 23.84 -7.54 -39.72
CA ALA A 80 24.30 -8.80 -40.30
C ALA A 80 23.70 -9.04 -41.70
N ASP A 81 22.42 -8.73 -41.88
CA ASP A 81 21.74 -8.82 -43.18
C ASP A 81 22.33 -7.84 -44.19
N ARG A 82 22.62 -6.60 -43.77
CA ARG A 82 23.28 -5.59 -44.61
C ARG A 82 24.68 -6.04 -45.03
N LEU A 83 25.51 -6.51 -44.10
CA LEU A 83 26.88 -6.95 -44.38
C LEU A 83 26.92 -8.18 -45.29
N ALA A 84 25.95 -9.09 -45.17
CA ALA A 84 25.82 -10.22 -46.09
C ALA A 84 25.44 -9.78 -47.51
N ALA A 85 24.56 -8.78 -47.64
CA ALA A 85 24.19 -8.21 -48.94
C ALA A 85 25.38 -7.49 -49.63
N GLU A 86 26.26 -6.85 -48.84
CA GLU A 86 27.49 -6.22 -49.31
C GLU A 86 28.64 -7.21 -49.58
N GLY A 87 28.45 -8.51 -49.28
CA GLY A 87 29.48 -9.53 -49.42
C GLY A 87 30.61 -9.43 -48.38
N LYS A 88 30.42 -8.64 -47.31
CA LYS A 88 31.39 -8.45 -46.21
C LYS A 88 31.24 -9.49 -45.09
N LEU A 89 30.15 -10.25 -45.10
CA LEU A 89 29.84 -11.31 -44.14
C LEU A 89 29.33 -12.55 -44.88
N SER A 90 29.70 -13.75 -44.43
CA SER A 90 29.18 -14.97 -45.04
C SER A 90 27.67 -15.12 -44.74
N ARG A 91 26.93 -15.72 -45.67
CA ARG A 91 25.48 -15.97 -45.47
C ARG A 91 25.22 -16.89 -44.27
N THR A 92 26.14 -17.81 -43.99
CA THR A 92 26.06 -18.74 -42.86
C THR A 92 26.22 -18.00 -41.52
N ASP A 93 27.18 -17.09 -41.43
CA ASP A 93 27.42 -16.28 -40.23
C ASP A 93 26.25 -15.32 -40.00
N ALA A 94 25.78 -14.65 -41.06
CA ALA A 94 24.61 -13.77 -40.99
C ALA A 94 23.36 -14.52 -40.51
N SER A 95 23.12 -15.74 -41.01
CA SER A 95 22.01 -16.58 -40.55
C SER A 95 22.15 -16.98 -39.08
N SER A 96 23.38 -17.23 -38.61
CA SER A 96 23.66 -17.58 -37.21
C SER A 96 23.39 -16.38 -36.28
N ILE A 97 23.86 -15.18 -36.66
CA ILE A 97 23.58 -13.94 -35.92
C ILE A 97 22.08 -13.68 -35.87
N ARG A 98 21.38 -13.76 -37.00
CA ARG A 98 19.92 -13.56 -37.08
C ARG A 98 19.16 -14.51 -36.13
N THR A 99 19.55 -15.77 -36.11
CA THR A 99 18.91 -16.78 -35.25
C THR A 99 19.18 -16.49 -33.76
N GLY A 100 20.43 -16.14 -33.41
CA GLY A 100 20.78 -15.75 -32.04
C GLY A 100 20.04 -14.49 -31.59
N SER A 101 19.99 -13.46 -32.44
CA SER A 101 19.25 -12.23 -32.20
C SER A 101 17.75 -12.48 -31.98
N LEU A 102 17.15 -13.37 -32.78
CA LEU A 102 15.75 -13.76 -32.61
C LEU A 102 15.50 -14.39 -31.24
N VAL A 103 16.38 -15.30 -30.79
CA VAL A 103 16.27 -15.91 -29.46
C VAL A 103 16.35 -14.84 -28.37
N ILE A 104 17.33 -13.93 -28.44
CA ILE A 104 17.47 -12.85 -27.46
C ILE A 104 16.21 -11.97 -27.42
N ALA A 105 15.73 -11.52 -28.59
CA ALA A 105 14.54 -10.67 -28.68
C ALA A 105 13.29 -11.35 -28.10
N ARG A 106 13.12 -12.66 -28.35
CA ARG A 106 12.01 -13.45 -27.80
C ARG A 106 12.13 -13.66 -26.29
N SER A 107 13.34 -13.90 -25.78
CA SER A 107 13.59 -13.99 -24.34
C SER A 107 13.28 -12.68 -23.63
N VAL A 108 13.72 -11.55 -24.18
CA VAL A 108 13.40 -10.21 -23.64
C VAL A 108 11.89 -9.96 -23.67
N GLN A 109 11.21 -10.32 -24.76
CA GLN A 109 9.75 -10.20 -24.83
C GLN A 109 9.03 -11.04 -23.76
N ALA A 110 9.47 -12.28 -23.55
CA ALA A 110 8.90 -13.16 -22.53
C ALA A 110 9.08 -12.58 -21.13
N GLU A 111 10.26 -12.05 -20.84
CA GLU A 111 10.58 -11.38 -19.56
C GLU A 111 9.67 -10.17 -19.33
N CYS A 112 9.50 -9.30 -20.34
CA CYS A 112 8.60 -8.16 -20.24
C CYS A 112 7.16 -8.58 -19.93
N ASN A 113 6.66 -9.62 -20.61
CA ASN A 113 5.32 -10.13 -20.35
C ASN A 113 5.18 -10.67 -18.93
N TRP A 114 6.19 -11.41 -18.45
CA TRP A 114 6.20 -11.94 -17.09
C TRP A 114 6.21 -10.82 -16.05
N ILE A 115 7.07 -9.81 -16.19
CA ILE A 115 7.13 -8.64 -15.28
C ILE A 115 5.78 -7.92 -15.23
N MET A 116 5.16 -7.70 -16.40
CA MET A 116 3.84 -7.05 -16.46
C MET A 116 2.74 -7.88 -15.80
N GLU A 117 2.81 -9.21 -15.87
CA GLU A 117 1.88 -10.10 -15.18
C GLU A 117 2.06 -10.05 -13.65
N GLN A 118 3.31 -10.07 -13.18
CA GLN A 118 3.62 -9.95 -11.74
C GLN A 118 3.12 -8.61 -11.19
N LEU A 119 3.41 -7.51 -11.89
CA LEU A 119 2.89 -6.19 -11.56
C LEU A 119 1.37 -6.18 -11.51
N ARG A 120 0.69 -6.77 -12.49
CA ARG A 120 -0.78 -6.77 -12.47
C ARG A 120 -1.32 -7.56 -11.28
N THR A 121 -0.74 -8.72 -10.99
CA THR A 121 -1.28 -9.63 -9.97
C THR A 121 -0.96 -9.15 -8.57
N GLU A 122 0.31 -8.86 -8.27
CA GLU A 122 0.74 -8.53 -6.92
C GLU A 122 0.36 -7.10 -6.53
N TYR A 123 0.49 -6.13 -7.44
CA TYR A 123 0.24 -4.72 -7.14
C TYR A 123 -1.26 -4.46 -6.93
N LEU A 124 -2.13 -4.98 -7.82
CA LEU A 124 -3.58 -4.84 -7.62
C LEU A 124 -4.04 -5.51 -6.32
N ALA A 125 -3.49 -6.69 -6.00
CA ALA A 125 -3.81 -7.40 -4.77
C ALA A 125 -3.37 -6.61 -3.53
N LYS A 126 -2.11 -6.12 -3.49
CA LYS A 126 -1.55 -5.43 -2.33
C LYS A 126 -2.16 -4.06 -2.09
N PHE A 127 -2.44 -3.29 -3.14
CA PHE A 127 -3.18 -2.03 -3.00
C PHE A 127 -4.61 -2.28 -2.52
N GLY A 128 -5.29 -3.30 -3.06
CA GLY A 128 -6.63 -3.67 -2.62
C GLY A 128 -6.67 -4.10 -1.15
N GLU A 129 -5.70 -4.91 -0.72
CA GLU A 129 -5.52 -5.34 0.67
C GLU A 129 -5.29 -4.15 1.60
N TYR A 130 -4.33 -3.29 1.26
CA TYR A 130 -4.04 -2.07 2.02
C TYR A 130 -5.29 -1.19 2.21
N LEU A 131 -6.02 -0.89 1.13
CA LEU A 131 -7.21 -0.03 1.22
C LEU A 131 -8.32 -0.65 2.08
N ARG A 132 -8.50 -1.98 2.02
CA ARG A 132 -9.48 -2.67 2.88
C ARG A 132 -9.09 -2.60 4.35
N GLU A 133 -7.81 -2.80 4.67
CA GLU A 133 -7.34 -2.70 6.05
C GLU A 133 -7.38 -1.26 6.57
N GLN A 134 -7.05 -0.26 5.76
CA GLN A 134 -7.24 1.16 6.13
C GLN A 134 -8.71 1.49 6.41
N ALA A 135 -9.63 1.02 5.56
CA ALA A 135 -11.05 1.20 5.80
C ALA A 135 -11.51 0.54 7.10
N ARG A 136 -11.03 -0.67 7.39
CA ARG A 136 -11.32 -1.39 8.64
C ARG A 136 -10.79 -0.63 9.85
N PHE A 137 -9.54 -0.17 9.79
CA PHE A 137 -8.91 0.64 10.84
C PHE A 137 -9.73 1.89 11.18
N HIS A 138 -10.13 2.66 10.18
CA HIS A 138 -10.94 3.86 10.41
C HIS A 138 -12.33 3.57 10.97
N ARG A 139 -12.98 2.46 10.56
CA ARG A 139 -14.24 2.03 11.19
C ARG A 139 -14.05 1.67 12.65
N GLN A 140 -12.99 0.94 12.99
CA GLN A 140 -12.68 0.58 14.38
C GLN A 140 -12.45 1.82 15.25
N ILE A 141 -11.80 2.86 14.72
CA ILE A 141 -11.67 4.15 15.44
C ILE A 141 -13.04 4.79 15.66
N ALA A 142 -13.86 4.88 14.60
CA ALA A 142 -15.20 5.46 14.70
C ALA A 142 -16.05 4.73 15.76
N ASP A 143 -16.05 3.40 15.74
CA ASP A 143 -16.79 2.58 16.70
C ASP A 143 -16.33 2.82 18.15
N GLN A 144 -15.01 2.96 18.39
CA GLN A 144 -14.47 3.26 19.72
C GLN A 144 -14.88 4.66 20.20
N LEU A 145 -14.86 5.65 19.32
CA LEU A 145 -15.26 7.02 19.65
C LEU A 145 -16.76 7.11 19.91
N ASP A 146 -17.59 6.44 19.12
CA ASP A 146 -19.04 6.39 19.33
C ASP A 146 -19.42 5.69 20.64
N GLN A 147 -18.75 4.57 20.96
CA GLN A 147 -18.91 3.90 22.25
C GLN A 147 -18.51 4.81 23.42
N ALA A 148 -17.36 5.48 23.33
CA ALA A 148 -16.92 6.42 24.36
C ALA A 148 -17.87 7.61 24.51
N ALA A 149 -18.38 8.17 23.40
CA ALA A 149 -19.35 9.26 23.40
C ALA A 149 -20.70 8.84 24.00
N SER A 150 -21.10 7.57 23.84
CA SER A 150 -22.32 7.04 24.44
C SER A 150 -22.31 7.10 25.98
N LEU A 151 -21.13 7.05 26.62
CA LEU A 151 -20.98 7.13 28.08
C LEU A 151 -21.36 8.50 28.66
N PHE A 152 -21.44 9.54 27.83
CA PHE A 152 -21.90 10.88 28.22
C PHE A 152 -23.39 11.11 28.00
N ARG A 153 -24.08 10.16 27.35
CA ARG A 153 -25.54 10.19 27.26
C ARG A 153 -26.07 9.50 28.51
N ASN A 154 -26.69 10.30 29.39
CA ASN A 154 -27.37 9.82 30.61
C ASN A 154 -28.36 8.69 30.31
#